data_AF-A0A4S4G3S6-F1
#
_entry.id   AF-A0A4S4G3S6-F1
#
_cell.length_a   1.000
_cell.length_b   1.000
_cell.length_c   1.000
_cell.angle_alpha   90.00
_cell.angle_beta   90.00
_cell.angle_gamma   90.00
#
_symmetry.space_group_name_H-M   'P 1'
#
loop_
_entity.id
_entity.type
_entity.pdbx_description
1 polymer ?
#
loop_
_entity_poly.entity_id
_entity_poly.type
_entity_poly.pdbx_seq_one_letter_code
_entity_poly.pdbx_strand_id
1 'polypeptide(L)'
;MDESRSVIFHVDKDVLPADELKSCIVDFYDLLKEAASDCMSDIKWLASIEKGSVALAAYPVSETETEEEIDSCLASMRNDFELIRGGKEPSSFTNQTVERYQRLARTFSKKGKMTGDPTIKILSPAFPASAPPLLNHQ
;
A
#
# COMPACT_ATOMS: atom_id res chain seq x y z
N MET A 1 10.64 -11.21 -12.78
CA MET A 1 9.70 -10.07 -12.77
C MET A 1 10.29 -9.06 -11.81
N ASP A 2 10.36 -7.78 -12.16
CA ASP A 2 10.91 -6.78 -11.22
C ASP A 2 9.93 -6.56 -10.07
N GLU A 3 10.38 -6.81 -8.84
CA GLU A 3 9.60 -6.69 -7.59
C GLU A 3 9.92 -5.38 -6.84
N SER A 4 10.79 -4.54 -7.40
CA SER A 4 11.25 -3.28 -6.78
C SER A 4 10.11 -2.32 -6.44
N ARG A 5 8.98 -2.41 -7.16
CA ARG A 5 7.74 -1.63 -7.00
C ARG A 5 6.57 -2.53 -6.69
N SER A 6 6.36 -2.81 -5.41
CA SER A 6 5.31 -3.72 -4.98
C SER A 6 4.72 -3.36 -3.63
N VAL A 7 3.42 -3.64 -3.46
CA VAL A 7 2.72 -3.55 -2.20
C VAL A 7 2.35 -4.95 -1.75
N ILE A 8 2.94 -5.38 -0.64
CA ILE A 8 2.81 -6.73 -0.11
C ILE A 8 1.91 -6.66 1.11
N PHE A 9 0.81 -7.39 1.07
CA PHE A 9 -0.01 -7.68 2.21
C PHE A 9 0.25 -9.09 2.70
N HIS A 10 0.76 -9.20 3.93
CA HIS A 10 1.06 -10.46 4.57
C HIS A 10 0.16 -10.66 5.78
N VAL A 11 -0.42 -11.86 5.88
CA VAL A 11 -1.16 -12.32 7.05
C VAL A 11 -0.45 -13.56 7.57
N ASP A 12 -0.02 -13.53 8.83
CA ASP A 12 0.62 -14.68 9.45
C ASP A 12 -0.41 -15.81 9.63
N LYS A 13 -0.05 -17.00 9.19
CA LYS A 13 -1.00 -18.12 9.00
C LYS A 13 -1.38 -18.75 10.34
N ASP A 14 -2.64 -18.57 10.75
CA ASP A 14 -3.52 -19.64 11.27
C ASP A 14 -4.97 -19.18 11.57
N VAL A 15 -5.41 -18.02 11.07
CA VAL A 15 -6.58 -17.31 11.66
C VAL A 15 -7.83 -17.26 10.78
N LEU A 16 -7.71 -17.33 9.45
CA LEU A 16 -8.83 -17.05 8.54
C LEU A 16 -9.30 -18.29 7.74
N PRO A 17 -10.59 -18.66 7.80
CA PRO A 17 -11.23 -19.57 6.85
C PRO A 17 -11.02 -19.12 5.39
N ALA A 18 -11.03 -20.06 4.44
CA ALA A 18 -10.75 -19.77 3.02
C ALA A 18 -11.65 -18.69 2.39
N ASP A 19 -12.93 -18.61 2.81
CA ASP A 19 -13.87 -17.60 2.32
C ASP A 19 -13.55 -16.20 2.86
N GLU A 20 -13.07 -16.10 4.10
CA GLU A 20 -12.63 -14.84 4.70
C GLU A 20 -11.32 -14.34 4.07
N LEU A 21 -10.42 -15.27 3.71
CA LEU A 21 -9.22 -14.94 2.95
C LEU A 21 -9.56 -14.33 1.59
N LYS A 22 -10.53 -14.91 0.85
CA LYS A 22 -10.93 -14.36 -0.46
C LYS A 22 -11.50 -12.94 -0.34
N SER A 23 -12.39 -12.71 0.64
CA SER A 23 -12.93 -11.36 0.89
C SER A 23 -11.82 -10.38 1.24
N CYS A 24 -10.86 -10.80 2.06
CA CYS A 24 -9.74 -9.97 2.46
C CYS A 24 -8.86 -9.55 1.27
N ILE A 25 -8.61 -10.45 0.33
CA ILE A 25 -7.81 -10.14 -0.87
C ILE A 25 -8.54 -9.10 -1.74
N VAL A 26 -9.86 -9.22 -1.87
CA VAL A 26 -10.69 -8.25 -2.59
C VAL A 26 -10.63 -6.89 -1.90
N ASP A 27 -10.85 -6.84 -0.58
CA ASP A 27 -10.81 -5.60 0.20
C ASP A 27 -9.43 -4.92 0.14
N PHE A 28 -8.35 -5.70 0.17
CA PHE A 28 -6.98 -5.20 0.06
C PHE A 28 -6.70 -4.62 -1.34
N TYR A 29 -7.13 -5.31 -2.40
CA TYR A 29 -6.98 -4.81 -3.77
C TYR A 29 -7.76 -3.52 -4.01
N ASP A 30 -8.98 -3.45 -3.48
CA ASP A 30 -9.85 -2.29 -3.52
C ASP A 30 -9.26 -1.10 -2.76
N LEU A 31 -8.68 -1.34 -1.57
CA LEU A 31 -7.95 -0.34 -0.81
C LEU A 31 -6.79 0.24 -1.62
N LEU A 32 -6.01 -0.60 -2.29
CA LEU A 32 -4.87 -0.14 -3.08
C LEU A 32 -5.28 0.63 -4.34
N LYS A 33 -6.38 0.26 -4.98
CA LYS A 33 -6.94 1.06 -6.08
C LYS A 33 -7.34 2.45 -5.62
N GLU A 34 -8.00 2.55 -4.47
CA GLU A 34 -8.42 3.84 -3.92
C GLU A 34 -7.21 4.68 -3.49
N ALA A 35 -6.27 4.07 -2.76
CA ALA A 35 -5.03 4.73 -2.35
C ALA A 35 -4.15 5.17 -3.53
N ALA A 36 -4.16 4.40 -4.62
CA ALA A 36 -3.54 4.81 -5.87
C ALA A 36 -4.29 5.98 -6.51
N SER A 37 -5.63 5.96 -6.54
CA SER A 37 -6.42 7.08 -7.07
C SER A 37 -6.17 8.40 -6.33
N ASP A 38 -5.81 8.34 -5.04
CA ASP A 38 -5.46 9.52 -4.25
C ASP A 38 -4.11 10.15 -4.68
N CYS A 39 -3.23 9.42 -5.37
CA CYS A 39 -1.90 9.88 -5.80
C CYS A 39 -1.74 9.98 -7.34
N MET A 40 -2.46 9.15 -8.11
CA MET A 40 -2.29 8.95 -9.55
C MET A 40 -3.56 8.32 -10.15
N SER A 41 -3.92 8.74 -11.36
CA SER A 41 -5.16 8.28 -12.02
C SER A 41 -5.12 6.83 -12.52
N ASP A 42 -3.96 6.29 -12.91
CA ASP A 42 -3.88 5.03 -13.64
C ASP A 42 -2.61 4.21 -13.31
N ILE A 43 -2.76 3.15 -12.49
CA ILE A 43 -1.71 2.15 -12.19
C ILE A 43 -2.22 0.74 -12.55
N LYS A 44 -1.40 -0.05 -13.25
CA LYS A 44 -1.63 -1.50 -13.44
C LYS A 44 -1.08 -2.25 -12.24
N TRP A 45 -1.91 -3.14 -11.70
CA TRP A 45 -1.54 -4.01 -10.59
C TRP A 45 -1.48 -5.47 -11.04
N LEU A 46 -0.36 -6.13 -10.78
CA LEU A 46 -0.24 -7.58 -10.96
C LEU A 46 -0.16 -8.29 -9.61
N ALA A 47 -1.10 -9.21 -9.38
CA ALA A 47 -1.20 -9.95 -8.13
C ALA A 47 -0.43 -11.28 -8.17
N SER A 48 0.34 -11.53 -7.12
CA SER A 48 0.91 -12.84 -6.80
C SER A 48 0.41 -13.26 -5.41
N ILE A 49 -0.11 -14.49 -5.29
CA ILE A 49 -0.63 -15.02 -4.03
C ILE A 49 0.23 -16.23 -3.65
N GLU A 50 0.98 -16.13 -2.55
CA GLU A 50 1.78 -17.23 -2.03
C GLU A 50 1.64 -17.35 -0.50
N LYS A 51 1.33 -18.56 -0.02
CA LYS A 51 1.33 -18.92 1.41
C LYS A 51 0.56 -17.95 2.34
N GLY A 52 -0.57 -17.39 1.91
CA GLY A 52 -1.36 -16.45 2.73
C GLY A 52 -0.90 -14.99 2.63
N SER A 53 0.04 -14.71 1.73
CA SER A 53 0.45 -13.36 1.36
C SER A 53 -0.08 -13.01 -0.03
N VAL A 54 -0.41 -11.74 -0.23
CA VAL A 54 -0.71 -11.16 -1.53
C VAL A 54 0.30 -10.06 -1.82
N ALA A 55 1.08 -10.21 -2.88
CA ALA A 55 1.95 -9.17 -3.41
C ALA A 55 1.32 -8.56 -4.66
N LEU A 56 1.23 -7.24 -4.72
CA LEU A 56 0.73 -6.49 -5.86
C LEU A 56 1.85 -5.63 -6.43
N ALA A 57 2.36 -5.98 -7.60
CA ALA A 57 3.37 -5.20 -8.30
C ALA A 57 2.72 -4.09 -9.12
N ALA A 58 3.26 -2.87 -9.02
CA ALA A 58 2.75 -1.68 -9.69
C ALA A 58 3.50 -1.45 -11.02
N TYR A 59 2.75 -1.19 -12.08
CA TYR A 59 3.27 -0.91 -13.42
C TYR A 59 2.55 0.28 -14.06
N PRO A 60 3.22 1.07 -14.90
CA PRO A 60 2.57 2.14 -15.64
C PRO A 60 1.52 1.56 -16.59
N VAL A 61 0.37 2.23 -16.69
CA VAL A 61 -0.72 1.81 -17.59
C VAL A 61 -0.36 2.19 -19.02
N SER A 62 0.30 3.34 -19.21
CA SER A 62 0.51 4.01 -20.49
C SER A 62 1.95 4.55 -20.65
N GLU A 63 2.22 5.19 -21.79
CA GLU A 63 3.46 5.95 -22.02
C GLU A 63 3.47 7.32 -21.30
N THR A 64 2.36 7.72 -20.68
CA THR A 64 2.25 9.03 -20.00
C THR A 64 2.55 8.96 -18.51
N GLU A 65 2.36 7.82 -17.83
CA GLU A 65 2.83 7.66 -16.46
C GLU A 65 4.30 7.24 -16.42
N THR A 66 5.12 7.95 -15.67
CA THR A 66 6.54 7.60 -15.51
C THR A 66 6.78 6.72 -14.29
N GLU A 67 7.89 5.99 -14.32
CA GLU A 67 8.30 5.19 -13.17
C GLU A 67 8.52 6.05 -11.91
N GLU A 68 8.98 7.29 -12.07
CA GLU A 68 9.16 8.24 -10.96
C GLU A 68 7.82 8.65 -10.33
N GLU A 69 6.77 8.79 -11.12
CA GLU A 69 5.43 9.11 -10.60
C GLU A 69 4.86 7.93 -9.79
N ILE A 70 5.10 6.69 -10.25
CA ILE A 70 4.74 5.47 -9.51
C ILE A 70 5.53 5.41 -8.20
N ASP A 71 6.83 5.71 -8.24
CA ASP A 71 7.68 5.71 -7.04
C ASP A 71 7.23 6.77 -6.02
N SER A 72 6.85 7.96 -6.50
CA SER A 72 6.29 9.03 -5.67
C SER A 72 4.98 8.61 -5.02
N CYS A 73 4.08 7.98 -5.79
CA CYS A 73 2.83 7.45 -5.26
C CYS A 73 3.09 6.39 -4.17
N LEU A 74 3.92 5.39 -4.47
CA LEU A 74 4.22 4.31 -3.52
C LEU A 74 4.88 4.85 -2.23
N ALA A 75 5.71 5.89 -2.34
CA ALA A 75 6.28 6.57 -1.18
C ALA A 75 5.20 7.30 -0.35
N SER A 76 4.27 7.99 -1.01
CA SER A 76 3.13 8.66 -0.34
C SER A 76 2.25 7.66 0.41
N MET A 77 1.87 6.58 -0.28
CA MET A 77 1.09 5.48 0.32
C MET A 77 1.81 4.87 1.52
N ARG A 78 3.14 4.67 1.44
CA ARG A 78 3.95 4.15 2.56
C ARG A 78 3.83 5.06 3.77
N ASN A 79 4.04 6.37 3.58
CA ASN A 79 3.98 7.33 4.67
C ASN A 79 2.58 7.37 5.31
N ASP A 80 1.52 7.36 4.51
CA ASP A 80 0.15 7.42 5.02
C ASP A 80 -0.27 6.16 5.78
N PHE A 81 0.10 4.96 5.29
CA PHE A 81 -0.13 3.74 6.06
C PHE A 81 0.67 3.72 7.38
N GLU A 82 1.89 4.26 7.41
CA GLU A 82 2.67 4.41 8.65
C GLU A 82 2.02 5.40 9.63
N LEU A 83 1.50 6.53 9.13
CA LEU A 83 0.77 7.51 9.94
C LEU A 83 -0.47 6.87 10.58
N ILE A 84 -1.30 6.21 9.78
CA ILE A 84 -2.51 5.54 10.27
C ILE A 84 -2.16 4.46 11.30
N ARG A 85 -1.13 3.65 11.04
CA ARG A 85 -0.65 2.64 12.01
C ARG A 85 -0.17 3.27 13.32
N GLY A 86 0.42 4.47 13.25
CA GLY A 86 0.82 5.28 14.40
C GLY A 86 -0.33 6.02 15.09
N GLY A 87 -1.58 5.84 14.65
CA GLY A 87 -2.76 6.54 15.20
C GLY A 87 -2.84 8.01 14.79
N LYS A 88 -2.16 8.39 13.71
CA LYS A 88 -2.17 9.75 13.15
C LYS A 88 -3.03 9.81 11.89
N GLU A 89 -3.47 11.02 11.55
CA GLU A 89 -4.18 11.30 10.32
C GLU A 89 -3.22 11.19 9.13
N PRO A 90 -3.62 10.54 8.01
CA PRO A 90 -2.82 10.50 6.80
C PRO A 90 -2.74 11.88 6.14
N SER A 91 -1.71 12.08 5.34
CA SER A 91 -1.45 13.35 4.65
C SER A 91 -2.19 13.47 3.31
N SER A 92 -2.33 12.36 2.58
CA SER A 92 -2.85 12.35 1.22
C SER A 92 -4.11 11.49 1.07
N PHE A 93 -4.29 10.44 1.88
CA PHE A 93 -5.47 9.60 1.80
C PHE A 93 -6.76 10.35 2.08
N THR A 94 -7.74 10.13 1.21
CA THR A 94 -9.10 10.63 1.42
C THR A 94 -9.81 9.89 2.55
N ASN A 95 -10.90 10.47 3.06
CA ASN A 95 -11.76 9.81 4.05
C ASN A 95 -12.24 8.43 3.57
N GLN A 96 -12.49 8.29 2.27
CA GLN A 96 -12.91 7.02 1.66
C GLN A 96 -11.81 5.96 1.76
N THR A 97 -10.56 6.32 1.46
CA THR A 97 -9.39 5.42 1.62
C THR A 97 -9.19 5.02 3.08
N VAL A 98 -9.35 5.98 4.01
CA VAL A 98 -9.28 5.71 5.45
C VAL A 98 -10.38 4.74 5.91
N GLU A 99 -11.63 4.93 5.46
CA GLU A 99 -12.74 4.03 5.77
C GLU A 99 -12.51 2.61 5.23
N ARG A 100 -11.97 2.48 4.01
CA ARG A 100 -11.60 1.17 3.44
C ARG A 100 -10.50 0.49 4.25
N TYR A 101 -9.47 1.24 4.65
CA TYR A 101 -8.41 0.71 5.51
C TYR A 101 -8.98 0.20 6.84
N GLN A 102 -9.86 0.98 7.47
CA GLN A 102 -10.52 0.57 8.72
C GLN A 102 -11.39 -0.68 8.53
N ARG A 103 -12.07 -0.83 7.39
CA ARG A 103 -12.84 -2.03 7.07
C ARG A 103 -11.95 -3.26 6.98
N LEU A 104 -10.83 -3.15 6.25
CA LEU A 104 -9.83 -4.22 6.16
C LEU A 104 -9.28 -4.58 7.55
N ALA A 105 -8.90 -3.59 8.35
CA ALA A 105 -8.38 -3.80 9.70
C ALA A 105 -9.40 -4.47 10.67
N ARG A 106 -10.70 -4.23 10.49
CA ARG A 106 -11.75 -4.88 11.28
C ARG A 106 -11.83 -6.39 11.03
N THR A 107 -11.55 -6.85 9.82
CA THR A 107 -11.47 -8.29 9.49
C THR A 107 -10.44 -9.02 10.35
N PHE A 108 -9.38 -8.31 10.75
CA PHE A 108 -8.32 -8.82 11.61
C PHE A 108 -8.54 -8.50 13.08
N SER A 109 -9.64 -7.87 13.47
CA SER A 109 -9.89 -7.46 14.85
C SER A 109 -10.92 -8.38 15.52
N LYS A 110 -10.46 -9.33 16.34
CA LYS A 110 -11.33 -10.22 17.12
C LYS A 110 -11.35 -9.80 18.58
N LYS A 111 -12.54 -9.48 19.12
CA LYS A 111 -12.72 -8.96 20.49
C LYS A 111 -11.85 -7.72 20.81
N GLY A 112 -11.65 -6.85 19.82
CA GLY A 112 -10.82 -5.65 19.96
C GLY A 112 -9.30 -5.89 19.97
N LYS A 113 -8.85 -7.13 19.70
CA LYS A 113 -7.43 -7.45 19.48
C LYS A 113 -7.19 -7.78 18.02
N MET A 114 -6.12 -7.21 17.46
CA MET A 114 -5.64 -7.58 16.13
C MET A 114 -5.13 -9.03 16.16
N THR A 115 -5.51 -9.83 15.18
CA THR A 115 -5.19 -11.25 15.06
C THR A 115 -4.59 -11.53 13.68
N GLY A 116 -3.57 -12.38 13.59
CA GLY A 116 -2.91 -12.75 12.34
C GLY A 116 -1.88 -11.73 11.83
N ASP A 117 -1.51 -10.75 12.67
CA ASP A 117 -0.49 -9.72 12.40
C ASP A 117 -0.45 -9.24 10.93
N PRO A 118 -1.56 -8.70 10.40
CA PRO A 118 -1.61 -8.21 9.03
C PRO A 118 -0.60 -7.08 8.85
N THR A 119 0.26 -7.20 7.84
CA THR A 119 1.25 -6.18 7.51
C THR A 119 1.11 -5.76 6.05
N ILE A 120 1.03 -4.45 5.82
CA ILE A 120 1.19 -3.84 4.50
C ILE A 120 2.62 -3.34 4.40
N LYS A 121 3.39 -3.86 3.45
CA LYS A 121 4.75 -3.44 3.14
C LYS A 121 4.79 -2.87 1.75
N ILE A 122 5.23 -1.63 1.60
CA ILE A 122 5.40 -1.00 0.30
C ILE A 122 6.89 -0.96 -0.05
N LEU A 123 7.25 -1.63 -1.14
CA LEU A 123 8.54 -1.60 -1.81
C LEU A 123 8.46 -0.60 -2.97
N SER A 124 9.42 0.32 -2.99
CA SER A 124 9.68 1.24 -4.09
C SER A 124 11.18 1.57 -4.02
N PRO A 125 11.88 1.72 -5.17
CA PRO A 125 13.25 2.19 -5.22
C PRO A 125 13.43 3.43 -4.35
N ALA A 126 14.56 3.50 -3.63
CA ALA A 126 14.89 4.72 -2.90
C ALA A 126 15.06 5.86 -3.90
N PHE A 127 14.30 6.95 -3.75
CA PHE A 127 14.68 8.20 -4.37
C PHE A 127 16.12 8.51 -3.94
N PRO A 128 17.04 8.85 -4.85
CA PRO A 128 18.26 9.51 -4.41
C PRO A 128 17.80 10.75 -3.65
N ALA A 129 18.08 10.79 -2.34
CA ALA A 129 17.78 11.95 -1.52
C ALA A 129 18.34 13.16 -2.25
N SER A 130 17.45 14.04 -2.74
CA SER A 130 17.83 15.29 -3.34
C SER A 130 18.71 16.01 -2.33
N ALA A 131 20.02 16.07 -2.62
CA ALA A 131 20.96 16.77 -1.79
C ALA A 131 20.47 18.21 -1.60
N PRO A 132 20.54 18.79 -0.38
CA PRO A 132 20.06 20.14 -0.16
C PRO A 132 20.79 21.11 -1.09
N PRO A 133 20.12 22.17 -1.57
CA PRO A 133 20.76 23.14 -2.46
C PRO A 133 21.97 23.73 -1.74
N LEU A 134 23.14 23.59 -2.35
CA LEU A 134 24.33 24.32 -1.92
C LEU A 134 23.99 25.81 -2.04
N LEU A 135 23.78 26.45 -0.90
CA LEU A 135 23.79 27.90 -0.78
C LEU A 135 25.15 28.39 -1.28
N ASN A 136 25.18 28.90 -2.51
CA ASN A 136 26.31 29.67 -3.00
C ASN A 136 26.36 30.97 -2.18
N HIS A 137 27.29 31.03 -1.22
CA HIS A 137 27.78 32.29 -0.70
C HIS A 137 28.66 32.95 -1.76
N GLN A 138 28.16 34.03 -2.34
CA GLN A 138 28.98 35.13 -2.86
C GLN A 138 28.48 36.43 -2.23
#